data_AF-A0A2V6AN36-F1
#
_entry.id   AF-A0A2V6AN36-F1
#
_cell.length_a   1.000
_cell.length_b   1.000
_cell.length_c   1.000
_cell.angle_alpha   90.00
_cell.angle_beta   90.00
_cell.angle_gamma   90.00
#
_symmetry.space_group_name_H-M   'P 1'
#
loop_
_entity.id
_entity.type
_entity.pdbx_description
1 polymer ?
#
loop_
_entity_poly.entity_id
_entity_poly.type
_entity_poly.pdbx_seq_one_letter_code
_entity_poly.pdbx_strand_id
1 'polypeptide(L)'
;MQRIKEAERAMTLLPSGKDAVDGPRAEENLAFVEVLVGAKNGAIPRLQRLLEIPYSNCLTPALLRLHPQWDPLRGDPRFQKLCEEKKP
;
A
#
# COMPACT_ATOMS: atom_id res chain seq x y z
N MET A 1 13.15 -4.37 -15.82
CA MET A 1 11.84 -4.79 -15.24
C MET A 1 11.96 -6.07 -14.39
N GLN A 2 13.00 -6.25 -13.57
CA GLN A 2 13.25 -7.54 -12.89
C GLN A 2 12.75 -7.60 -11.44
N ARG A 3 12.62 -6.43 -10.79
CA ARG A 3 12.32 -6.33 -9.35
C ARG A 3 10.86 -6.56 -8.95
N ILE A 4 9.91 -6.25 -9.83
CA ILE A 4 8.47 -6.45 -9.54
C ILE A 4 8.14 -7.94 -9.54
N LYS A 5 8.65 -8.69 -10.54
CA LYS A 5 8.46 -10.14 -10.60
C LYS A 5 9.02 -10.87 -9.39
N GLU A 6 10.15 -10.42 -8.84
CA GLU A 6 10.72 -11.04 -7.64
C GLU A 6 9.89 -10.73 -6.38
N ALA A 7 9.36 -9.50 -6.25
CA ALA A 7 8.48 -9.14 -5.15
C ALA A 7 7.11 -9.88 -5.23
N GLU A 8 6.52 -9.97 -6.42
CA GLU A 8 5.30 -10.75 -6.67
C GLU A 8 5.51 -12.25 -6.42
N ARG A 9 6.68 -12.79 -6.83
CA ARG A 9 7.03 -14.20 -6.62
C ARG A 9 7.30 -14.51 -5.15
N ALA A 10 7.91 -13.59 -4.41
CA ALA A 10 8.05 -13.69 -2.96
C ALA A 10 6.68 -13.72 -2.26
N MET A 11 5.72 -12.92 -2.73
CA MET A 11 4.34 -12.96 -2.23
C MET A 11 3.59 -14.26 -2.56
N THR A 12 3.86 -14.88 -3.70
CA THR A 12 3.25 -16.18 -4.06
C THR A 12 3.90 -17.37 -3.34
N LEU A 13 5.15 -17.22 -2.87
CA LEU A 13 5.90 -18.24 -2.13
C LEU A 13 5.72 -18.17 -0.61
N LEU A 14 5.26 -17.04 -0.06
CA LEU A 14 5.01 -16.89 1.36
C LEU A 14 3.58 -17.36 1.71
N PRO A 15 3.38 -18.23 2.72
CA PRO A 15 2.06 -18.59 3.23
C PRO A 15 1.25 -17.41 3.79
N SER A 16 1.87 -16.23 3.93
CA SER A 16 1.24 -15.00 4.43
C SER A 16 0.12 -14.47 3.54
N GLY A 17 0.00 -14.93 2.29
CA GLY A 17 -1.19 -14.68 1.45
C GLY A 17 -2.46 -15.37 1.97
N LYS A 18 -2.34 -16.31 2.91
CA LYS A 18 -3.45 -17.04 3.56
C LYS A 18 -3.70 -16.62 5.01
N ASP A 19 -2.85 -15.77 5.59
CA ASP A 19 -3.01 -15.35 6.97
C ASP A 19 -3.67 -13.97 7.02
N ALA A 20 -4.92 -13.91 7.48
CA ALA A 20 -5.70 -12.68 7.57
C ALA A 20 -5.07 -11.62 8.49
N VAL A 21 -4.10 -12.04 9.33
CA VAL A 21 -3.41 -11.19 10.30
C VAL A 21 -2.13 -10.56 9.71
N ASP A 22 -1.32 -11.33 8.99
CA ASP A 22 -0.05 -10.86 8.39
C ASP A 22 -0.18 -10.37 6.94
N GLY A 23 -1.25 -10.75 6.25
CA GLY A 23 -1.54 -10.37 4.86
C GLY A 23 -1.59 -8.85 4.63
N PRO A 24 -2.31 -8.05 5.44
CA PRO A 24 -2.37 -6.60 5.27
C PRO A 24 -1.00 -5.90 5.42
N ARG A 25 -0.16 -6.36 6.35
CA ARG A 25 1.19 -5.80 6.54
C ARG A 25 2.12 -6.15 5.39
N ALA A 26 2.04 -7.37 4.86
CA ALA A 26 2.78 -7.74 3.65
C ALA A 26 2.33 -6.91 2.43
N GLU A 27 1.04 -6.61 2.32
CA GLU A 27 0.49 -5.75 1.27
C GLU A 27 0.93 -4.29 1.39
N GLU A 28 0.98 -3.74 2.61
CA GLU A 28 1.52 -2.39 2.86
C GLU A 28 3.00 -2.30 2.46
N ASN A 29 3.80 -3.31 2.81
CA ASN A 29 5.20 -3.39 2.40
C ASN A 29 5.36 -3.46 0.87
N LEU A 30 4.49 -4.20 0.18
CA LEU A 30 4.53 -4.24 -1.28
C LEU A 30 4.14 -2.89 -1.90
N ALA A 31 3.10 -2.23 -1.37
CA ALA A 31 2.73 -0.89 -1.81
C ALA A 31 3.91 0.08 -1.66
N PHE A 32 4.67 -0.02 -0.56
CA PHE A 32 5.88 0.77 -0.37
C PHE A 32 6.96 0.46 -1.42
N VAL A 33 7.23 -0.82 -1.71
CA VAL A 33 8.18 -1.21 -2.78
C VAL A 33 7.73 -0.69 -4.14
N GLU A 34 6.44 -0.77 -4.45
CA GLU A 34 5.85 -0.26 -5.68
C GLU A 34 6.03 1.26 -5.80
N VAL A 35 5.88 2.01 -4.70
CA VAL A 35 6.18 3.45 -4.66
C VAL A 35 7.65 3.73 -4.96
N LEU A 36 8.57 2.98 -4.34
CA LEU A 36 10.02 3.17 -4.53
C LEU A 36 10.46 2.95 -5.98
N VAL A 37 9.82 2.04 -6.71
CA VAL A 37 10.13 1.77 -8.12
C VAL A 37 9.29 2.59 -9.11
N GLY A 38 8.48 3.53 -8.61
CA GLY A 38 7.62 4.39 -9.43
C GLY A 38 6.36 3.71 -9.99
N ALA A 39 6.03 2.51 -9.52
CA ALA A 39 4.85 1.73 -9.94
C ALA A 39 3.57 2.21 -9.24
N LYS A 40 3.23 3.50 -9.39
CA LYS A 40 2.08 4.14 -8.72
C LYS A 40 0.74 3.44 -9.00
N ASN A 41 0.60 2.85 -10.19
CA ASN A 41 -0.61 2.12 -10.61
C ASN A 41 -0.85 0.83 -9.82
N GLY A 42 0.19 0.22 -9.24
CA GLY A 42 0.05 -0.92 -8.32
C GLY A 42 -0.17 -0.45 -6.88
N ALA A 43 0.60 0.56 -6.45
CA ALA A 43 0.59 1.03 -5.07
C ALA A 43 -0.76 1.60 -4.63
N ILE A 44 -1.36 2.48 -5.45
CA ILE A 44 -2.58 3.22 -5.05
C ILE A 44 -3.78 2.29 -4.79
N PRO A 45 -4.10 1.31 -5.65
CA PRO A 45 -5.16 0.34 -5.36
C PRO A 45 -4.94 -0.46 -4.06
N ARG A 46 -3.70 -0.85 -3.75
CA ARG A 46 -3.38 -1.54 -2.49
C ARG A 46 -3.63 -0.65 -1.27
N LEU A 47 -3.17 0.60 -1.32
CA LEU A 47 -3.42 1.57 -0.25
C LEU A 47 -4.92 1.79 -0.05
N GLN A 48 -5.70 1.88 -1.13
CA GLN A 48 -7.16 2.01 -1.03
C GLN A 48 -7.79 0.81 -0.29
N ARG A 49 -7.39 -0.42 -0.64
CA ARG A 49 -7.87 -1.63 0.03
C ARG A 49 -7.48 -1.66 1.51
N LEU A 50 -6.24 -1.28 1.84
CA LEU A 50 -5.72 -1.25 3.20
C LEU A 50 -6.45 -0.24 4.11
N LEU A 51 -6.96 0.86 3.54
CA LEU A 51 -7.80 1.81 4.27
C LEU A 51 -9.20 1.28 4.60
N GLU A 52 -9.64 0.20 3.95
CA GLU A 52 -10.99 -0.38 4.13
C GLU A 52 -11.00 -1.59 5.07
N ILE A 53 -9.83 -2.13 5.43
CA ILE A 53 -9.73 -3.32 6.28
C ILE A 53 -9.08 -2.99 7.64
N PRO A 54 -9.59 -3.54 8.76
CA PRO A 54 -8.93 -3.40 10.05
C PRO A 54 -7.71 -4.33 10.14
N TYR A 55 -6.59 -3.79 10.61
CA TYR A 55 -5.39 -4.56 10.96
C TYR A 55 -4.56 -3.82 12.02
N SER A 56 -3.58 -4.49 12.62
CA SER A 56 -2.74 -3.89 13.67
C SER A 56 -1.89 -2.74 13.12
N ASN A 57 -1.97 -1.56 13.76
CA ASN A 57 -1.38 -0.31 13.29
C ASN A 57 -1.80 0.01 11.85
N CYS A 58 -3.11 0.00 11.60
CA CYS A 58 -3.66 0.19 10.27
C CYS A 58 -3.29 1.53 9.66
N LEU A 59 -3.19 1.52 8.33
CA LEU A 59 -3.06 2.72 7.53
C LEU A 59 -4.25 3.65 7.77
N THR A 60 -3.99 4.94 7.85
CA THR A 60 -5.03 5.97 7.94
C THR A 60 -4.79 7.06 6.90
N PRO A 61 -5.83 7.81 6.48
CA PRO A 61 -5.65 8.96 5.60
C PRO A 61 -4.65 9.99 6.16
N ALA A 62 -4.65 10.17 7.49
CA ALA A 62 -3.68 11.02 8.18
C ALA A 62 -2.24 10.52 8.01
N LEU A 63 -1.99 9.21 8.13
CA LEU A 63 -0.66 8.63 7.94
C LEU A 63 -0.21 8.76 6.48
N LEU A 64 -1.10 8.52 5.51
CA LEU A 64 -0.82 8.76 4.09
C LEU A 64 -0.41 10.22 3.83
N ARG A 65 -1.08 11.16 4.49
CA ARG A 65 -0.77 12.59 4.36
C ARG A 65 0.53 12.98 5.06
N LEU A 66 0.88 12.41 6.21
CA LEU A 66 2.01 12.89 7.02
C LEU A 66 3.33 12.17 6.73
N HIS A 67 3.29 10.90 6.31
CA HIS A 67 4.51 10.11 6.22
C HIS A 67 5.26 10.36 4.89
N PRO A 68 6.57 10.68 4.91
CA PRO A 68 7.33 11.06 3.71
C PRO A 68 7.51 9.91 2.72
N GLN A 69 7.34 8.66 3.15
CA GLN A 69 7.40 7.49 2.26
C GLN A 69 6.40 7.55 1.10
N TRP A 70 5.33 8.33 1.24
CA TRP A 70 4.30 8.51 0.23
C TRP A 70 4.48 9.78 -0.61
N ASP A 71 5.53 10.57 -0.37
CA ASP A 71 5.83 11.79 -1.14
C ASP A 71 5.83 11.57 -2.67
N PRO A 72 6.35 10.45 -3.22
CA PRO A 72 6.29 10.21 -4.66
C PRO A 72 4.87 10.08 -5.23
N LEU A 73 3.86 9.80 -4.39
CA LEU A 73 2.46 9.67 -4.80
C LEU A 73 1.69 11.00 -4.70
N ARG A 74 2.20 12.03 -4.03
CA ARG A 74 1.44 13.28 -3.74
C ARG A 74 0.96 14.05 -4.96
N GLY A 75 1.64 13.90 -6.10
CA GLY A 75 1.20 14.49 -7.37
C GLY A 75 0.09 13.71 -8.08
N ASP A 76 -0.30 12.53 -7.60
CA ASP A 76 -1.36 11.72 -8.22
C ASP A 76 -2.73 12.04 -7.60
N PRO A 77 -3.72 12.48 -8.39
CA PRO A 77 -5.06 12.81 -7.87
C PRO A 77 -5.75 11.65 -7.16
N ARG A 78 -5.46 10.41 -7.55
CA ARG A 78 -6.04 9.22 -6.90
C ARG A 78 -5.52 9.07 -5.49
N PHE A 79 -4.23 9.34 -5.27
CA PHE A 79 -3.62 9.32 -3.95
C PHE A 79 -4.13 10.46 -3.06
N GLN A 80 -4.32 11.65 -3.63
CA GLN A 80 -4.89 12.79 -2.90
C GLN A 80 -6.28 12.45 -2.35
N LYS A 81 -7.12 11.76 -3.14
CA LYS A 81 -8.43 11.27 -2.69
C LYS A 81 -8.34 10.27 -1.53
N LEU A 82 -7.30 9.44 -1.46
CA LEU A 82 -7.08 8.52 -0.32
C LEU A 82 -6.64 9.24 0.96
N CYS A 83 -6.05 10.43 0.83
CA CYS A 83 -5.63 11.27 1.97
C CYS A 83 -6.80 12.06 2.56
N GLU A 84 -7.93 12.17 1.85
CA GLU A 84 -9.13 12.78 2.36
C GLU A 84 -9.74 11.85 3.43
N GLU A 85 -10.02 12.41 4.60
CA GLU A 85 -10.81 11.68 5.60
C GLU A 85 -12.19 11.39 5.00
N LYS A 86 -12.63 10.12 5.06
CA LYS A 86 -14.04 9.80 4.87
C LYS A 86 -14.79 10.48 6.01
N LYS A 87 -15.34 11.67 5.75
CA LYS A 87 -16.28 12.30 6.66
C LYS A 87 -17.47 11.33 6.82
N PRO A 88 -17.93 11.10 8.07
CA PRO A 88 -19.10 10.26 8.32
C PRO A 88 -20.35 10.82 7.64
#